data_AF-L7F2Q5-F1
#
_entry.id   AF-L7F2Q5-F1
#
_cell.length_a   1.000
_cell.length_b   1.000
_cell.length_c   1.000
_cell.angle_alpha   90.00
_cell.angle_beta   90.00
_cell.angle_gamma   90.00
#
_symmetry.space_group_name_H-M   'P 1'
#
loop_
_entity.id
_entity.type
_entity.pdbx_description
1 polymer ?
#
loop_
_entity_poly.entity_id
_entity_poly.type
_entity_poly.pdbx_seq_one_letter_code
_entity_poly.pdbx_strand_id
1 'polypeptide(L)'
;DELERRFETADGWKLDRGPITQKSVTPMRSYVHEPMRHGRLFLAGDAAHIVPPTGAKGLNLAVGDVVTFARALTHEKETGSAELLDAYSETCLRRVWQAERFSYDMTTLLHRTPDATPFEDRLQLARLERIAGAPSAETDLAEGYTGFPLD
;
A
#
# COMPACT_ATOMS: atom_id res chain seq x y z
N ASP A 1 8.85 -27.90 -9.27
CA ASP A 1 7.83 -27.68 -8.22
C ASP A 1 7.02 -26.44 -8.59
N GLU A 2 6.11 -25.95 -7.74
CA GLU A 2 5.30 -24.75 -8.06
C GLU A 2 6.15 -23.49 -8.30
N LEU A 3 7.24 -23.32 -7.56
CA LEU A 3 8.14 -22.18 -7.74
C LEU A 3 8.79 -22.21 -9.13
N GLU A 4 9.38 -23.33 -9.50
CA GLU A 4 9.98 -23.53 -10.82
C GLU A 4 8.95 -23.30 -11.95
N ARG A 5 7.73 -23.83 -11.79
CA ARG A 5 6.66 -23.66 -12.77
C ARG A 5 6.23 -22.21 -12.97
N ARG A 6 6.26 -21.38 -11.92
CA ARG A 6 5.92 -19.94 -12.03
C ARG A 6 7.02 -19.10 -12.67
N PHE A 7 8.25 -19.60 -12.70
CA PHE A 7 9.39 -18.92 -13.33
C PHE A 7 9.80 -19.55 -14.67
N GLU A 8 9.05 -20.55 -15.17
CA GLU A 8 9.29 -21.13 -16.50
C GLU A 8 9.10 -20.08 -17.59
N THR A 9 10.12 -19.94 -18.44
CA THR A 9 10.10 -19.08 -19.63
C THR A 9 10.26 -19.92 -20.89
N ALA A 10 9.79 -19.40 -22.02
CA ALA A 10 9.79 -20.12 -23.29
C ALA A 10 11.19 -20.41 -23.86
N ASP A 11 12.23 -19.76 -23.35
CA ASP A 11 13.63 -19.91 -23.76
C ASP A 11 14.38 -21.01 -22.96
N GLY A 12 13.69 -21.75 -22.09
CA GLY A 12 14.27 -22.86 -21.34
C GLY A 12 15.16 -22.44 -20.18
N TRP A 13 15.06 -21.19 -19.72
CA TRP A 13 15.67 -20.74 -18.47
C TRP A 13 15.25 -21.65 -17.31
N LYS A 14 16.20 -21.94 -16.42
CA LYS A 14 15.97 -22.76 -15.23
C LYS A 14 16.32 -21.97 -13.98
N LEU A 15 15.48 -22.12 -12.97
CA LEU A 15 15.69 -21.53 -11.66
C LEU A 15 16.94 -22.13 -11.00
N ASP A 16 17.96 -21.30 -10.79
CA ASP A 16 19.09 -21.66 -9.95
C ASP A 16 18.68 -21.59 -8.47
N ARG A 17 18.91 -22.67 -7.72
CA ARG A 17 18.41 -22.82 -6.35
C ARG A 17 19.51 -22.61 -5.34
N GLY A 18 19.27 -21.69 -4.41
CA GLY A 18 20.14 -21.43 -3.27
C GLY A 18 19.56 -21.90 -1.93
N PRO A 19 20.35 -21.87 -0.85
CA PRO A 19 19.85 -22.11 0.49
C PRO A 19 18.90 -20.99 0.94
N ILE A 20 17.85 -21.34 1.69
CA ILE A 20 16.99 -20.34 2.34
C ILE A 20 17.77 -19.74 3.51
N THR A 21 18.10 -18.45 3.43
CA THR A 21 18.87 -17.73 4.45
C THR A 21 18.00 -17.10 5.54
N GLN A 22 16.72 -16.84 5.25
CA GLN A 22 15.77 -16.24 6.20
C GLN A 22 14.35 -16.76 5.98
N LYS A 23 13.61 -16.93 7.08
CA LYS A 23 12.16 -17.18 7.09
C LYS A 23 11.52 -16.35 8.20
N SER A 24 10.39 -15.73 7.91
CA SER A 24 9.63 -14.96 8.88
C SER A 24 8.14 -15.05 8.56
N VAL A 25 7.31 -14.79 9.56
CA VAL A 25 5.87 -14.63 9.42
C VAL A 25 5.53 -13.20 9.77
N THR A 26 4.87 -12.49 8.86
CA THR A 26 4.48 -11.09 9.06
C THR A 26 2.99 -11.02 9.35
N PRO A 27 2.56 -10.44 10.48
CA PRO A 27 1.16 -10.24 10.76
C PRO A 27 0.57 -9.23 9.77
N MET A 28 -0.66 -9.46 9.32
CA MET A 28 -1.41 -8.49 8.52
C MET A 28 -2.08 -7.48 9.45
N ARG A 29 -1.72 -6.21 9.33
CA ARG A 29 -2.25 -5.13 10.17
C ARG A 29 -2.48 -3.89 9.33
N SER A 30 -3.60 -3.22 9.58
CA SER A 30 -3.85 -1.82 9.19
C SER A 30 -3.73 -0.93 10.43
N TYR A 31 -3.15 0.26 10.28
CA TYR A 31 -3.03 1.24 11.36
C TYR A 31 -2.75 2.62 10.76
N VAL A 32 -3.43 3.65 11.27
CA VAL A 32 -3.18 5.05 10.91
C VAL A 32 -3.22 5.88 12.19
N HIS A 33 -2.24 6.77 12.37
CA HIS A 33 -2.23 7.75 13.45
C HIS A 33 -2.56 9.14 12.92
N GLU A 34 -3.55 9.78 13.56
CA GLU A 34 -3.97 11.14 13.27
C GLU A 34 -3.93 11.99 14.55
N PRO A 35 -3.35 13.21 14.50
CA PRO A 35 -2.55 13.78 13.41
C PRO A 35 -1.15 13.14 13.30
N MET A 36 -0.48 13.34 12.17
CA MET A 36 0.92 12.91 11.94
C MET A 36 1.95 13.92 12.45
N ARG A 37 1.54 14.82 13.35
CA ARG A 37 2.39 15.92 13.88
C ARG A 37 1.99 16.29 15.31
N HIS A 38 2.98 16.66 16.11
CA HIS A 38 2.79 17.35 17.38
C HIS A 38 3.84 18.47 17.57
N GLY A 39 3.45 19.73 17.43
CA GLY A 39 4.38 20.86 17.51
C GLY A 39 5.48 20.78 16.44
N ARG A 40 6.73 20.54 16.87
CA ARG A 40 7.89 20.34 15.97
C ARG A 40 8.24 18.87 15.69
N LEU A 41 7.43 17.93 16.20
CA LEU A 41 7.55 16.50 15.92
C LEU A 41 6.67 16.13 14.73
N PHE A 42 7.22 15.40 13.76
CA PHE A 42 6.54 14.89 12.58
C PHE A 42 6.77 13.39 12.46
N LEU A 43 5.73 12.63 12.10
CA LEU A 43 5.78 11.18 11.93
C LEU A 43 5.68 10.84 10.45
N ALA A 44 6.50 9.89 9.98
CA ALA A 44 6.52 9.43 8.60
C ALA A 44 6.67 7.91 8.53
N GLY A 45 6.09 7.28 7.51
CA GLY A 45 6.13 5.83 7.30
C GLY A 45 5.53 5.05 8.48
N ASP A 46 6.16 3.93 8.83
CA ASP A 46 5.70 3.01 9.89
C ASP A 46 5.52 3.66 11.27
N ALA A 47 6.10 4.84 11.52
CA ALA A 47 5.84 5.61 12.73
C ALA A 47 4.43 6.22 12.78
N ALA A 48 3.79 6.41 11.63
CA ALA A 48 2.45 6.99 11.48
C ALA A 48 1.42 5.97 10.99
N HIS A 49 1.79 5.05 10.11
CA HIS A 49 0.83 4.12 9.50
C HIS A 49 1.45 2.76 9.13
N ILE A 50 0.64 1.70 9.17
CA ILE A 50 1.05 0.33 8.81
C ILE A 50 -0.02 -0.24 7.89
N VAL A 51 0.36 -0.67 6.69
CA VAL A 51 -0.56 -1.29 5.72
C VAL A 51 -0.30 -2.79 5.59
N PRO A 52 -1.33 -3.60 5.30
CA PRO A 52 -1.14 -4.99 4.94
C PRO A 52 -0.23 -5.12 3.71
N PRO A 53 0.70 -6.10 3.68
CA PRO A 53 1.68 -6.22 2.60
C PRO A 53 1.06 -6.58 1.23
N THR A 54 -0.21 -6.99 1.20
CA THR A 54 -0.99 -7.33 0.01
C THR A 54 -1.10 -6.19 -1.01
N GLY A 55 -1.16 -4.94 -0.55
CA GLY A 55 -1.20 -3.77 -1.43
C GLY A 55 0.18 -3.29 -1.88
N ALA A 56 1.26 -3.81 -1.31
CA ALA A 56 2.63 -3.37 -1.53
C ALA A 56 2.84 -1.84 -1.34
N LYS A 57 2.16 -1.23 -0.35
CA LYS A 57 2.13 0.24 -0.19
C LYS A 57 3.06 0.83 0.88
N GLY A 58 3.53 0.07 1.86
CA GLY A 58 4.21 0.61 3.05
C GLY A 58 5.40 1.53 2.75
N LEU A 59 6.41 1.03 2.04
CA LEU A 59 7.58 1.84 1.65
C LEU A 59 7.20 3.02 0.73
N ASN A 60 6.25 2.80 -0.19
CA ASN A 60 5.80 3.85 -1.11
C ASN A 60 5.14 5.02 -0.37
N LEU A 61 4.34 4.72 0.66
CA LEU A 61 3.75 5.75 1.53
C LEU A 61 4.82 6.49 2.33
N ALA A 62 5.78 5.77 2.92
CA ALA A 62 6.88 6.39 3.67
C ALA A 62 7.68 7.36 2.80
N VAL A 63 8.00 6.98 1.55
CA VAL A 63 8.66 7.87 0.58
C VAL A 63 7.81 9.10 0.29
N GLY A 64 6.50 8.90 0.05
CA GLY A 64 5.59 10.02 -0.17
C GLY A 64 5.54 10.99 1.01
N ASP A 65 5.56 10.50 2.25
CA ASP A 65 5.50 11.35 3.45
C ASP A 65 6.77 12.20 3.58
N VAL A 66 7.92 11.58 3.31
CA VAL A 66 9.22 12.27 3.35
C VAL A 66 9.33 13.30 2.24
N VAL A 67 8.80 13.03 1.04
CA VAL A 67 8.74 14.01 -0.06
C VAL A 67 7.87 15.22 0.34
N THR A 68 6.68 14.98 0.90
CA THR A 68 5.81 16.06 1.39
C THR A 68 6.51 16.87 2.49
N PHE A 69 7.16 16.21 3.44
CA PHE A 69 7.89 16.88 4.52
C PHE A 69 9.06 17.72 4.02
N ALA A 70 9.88 17.19 3.10
CA ALA A 70 11.01 17.90 2.51
C ALA A 70 10.57 19.16 1.74
N ARG A 71 9.45 19.09 1.01
CA ARG A 71 8.84 20.25 0.34
C ARG A 71 8.39 21.30 1.35
N ALA A 72 7.75 20.88 2.44
CA ALA A 72 7.31 21.79 3.50
C ALA A 72 8.48 22.49 4.21
N LEU A 73 9.55 21.77 4.53
CA LEU A 73 10.77 22.35 5.11
C LEU A 73 11.47 23.33 4.15
N THR A 74 11.53 22.99 2.86
CA THR A 74 12.11 23.88 1.84
C THR A 74 11.31 25.17 1.73
N HIS A 75 9.98 25.08 1.71
CA HIS A 75 9.10 26.23 1.68
C HIS A 75 9.30 27.14 2.91
N GLU A 76 9.30 26.59 4.13
CA GLU A 76 9.54 27.39 5.35
C GLU A 76 10.89 28.10 5.30
N LYS A 77 11.94 27.41 4.82
CA LYS A 77 13.27 28.00 4.69
C LYS A 77 13.31 29.15 3.70
N GLU A 78 12.61 29.04 2.57
CA GLU A 78 12.65 30.03 1.48
C GLU A 78 11.73 31.23 1.73
N THR A 79 10.57 31.01 2.35
CA THR A 79 9.52 32.03 2.50
C THR A 79 9.36 32.52 3.94
N GLY A 80 9.85 31.76 4.94
CA GLY A 80 9.57 31.97 6.35
C GLY A 80 8.16 31.51 6.79
N SER A 81 7.34 30.98 5.88
CA SER A 81 5.99 30.51 6.19
C SER A 81 5.97 29.03 6.58
N ALA A 82 5.35 28.72 7.73
CA ALA A 82 5.17 27.35 8.20
C ALA A 82 3.91 26.65 7.63
N GLU A 83 3.18 27.30 6.71
CA GLU A 83 1.87 26.84 6.21
C GLU A 83 1.88 25.38 5.75
N LEU A 84 2.89 24.95 4.97
CA LEU A 84 2.98 23.58 4.48
C LEU A 84 3.33 22.56 5.58
N LEU A 85 4.05 23.00 6.63
CA LEU A 85 4.30 22.17 7.82
C LEU A 85 3.05 22.05 8.68
N ASP A 86 2.24 23.11 8.75
CA ASP A 86 0.96 23.09 9.44
C ASP A 86 -0.05 22.18 8.74
N ALA A 87 -0.06 22.18 7.40
CA ALA A 87 -0.90 21.31 6.58
C ALA A 87 -0.38 19.86 6.44
N TYR A 88 0.83 19.54 6.94
CA TYR A 88 1.52 18.26 6.70
C TYR A 88 0.65 17.02 6.94
N SER A 89 -0.05 16.98 8.07
CA SER A 89 -0.88 15.82 8.44
C SER A 89 -2.02 15.64 7.44
N GLU A 90 -2.74 16.72 7.13
CA GLU A 90 -3.86 16.68 6.18
C GLU A 90 -3.38 16.24 4.79
N THR A 91 -2.27 16.81 4.30
CA THR A 91 -1.72 16.46 2.99
C THR A 91 -1.35 14.98 2.89
N CYS A 92 -0.64 14.43 3.89
CA CYS A 92 -0.23 13.02 3.86
C CYS A 92 -1.42 12.07 4.04
N LEU A 93 -2.34 12.38 4.96
CA LEU A 93 -3.46 11.49 5.30
C LEU A 93 -4.40 11.23 4.12
N ARG A 94 -4.58 12.20 3.21
CA ARG A 94 -5.36 11.97 1.96
C ARG A 94 -4.85 10.76 1.18
N ARG A 95 -3.52 10.64 1.03
CA ARG A 95 -2.87 9.54 0.30
C ARG A 95 -2.83 8.27 1.14
N VAL A 96 -2.52 8.38 2.44
CA VAL A 96 -2.46 7.23 3.35
C VAL A 96 -3.80 6.48 3.37
N TRP A 97 -4.92 7.20 3.45
CA TRP A 97 -6.24 6.55 3.44
C TRP A 97 -6.60 5.87 2.13
N GLN A 98 -6.18 6.43 0.98
CA GLN A 98 -6.38 5.75 -0.31
C GLN A 98 -5.56 4.46 -0.42
N ALA A 99 -4.33 4.46 0.10
CA ALA A 99 -3.49 3.27 0.14
C ALA A 99 -3.97 2.23 1.16
N GLU A 100 -4.49 2.64 2.31
CA GLU A 100 -5.12 1.75 3.29
C GLU A 100 -6.38 1.11 2.73
N ARG A 101 -7.29 1.90 2.13
CA ARG A 101 -8.47 1.38 1.41
C ARG A 101 -8.06 0.31 0.42
N PHE A 102 -7.11 0.63 -0.46
CA PHE A 102 -6.63 -0.30 -1.49
C PHE A 102 -6.03 -1.58 -0.89
N SER A 103 -5.19 -1.45 0.14
CA SER A 103 -4.54 -2.60 0.78
C SER A 103 -5.54 -3.49 1.53
N TYR A 104 -6.56 -2.89 2.15
CA TYR A 104 -7.67 -3.61 2.77
C TYR A 104 -8.53 -4.32 1.72
N ASP A 105 -8.88 -3.64 0.62
CA ASP A 105 -9.61 -4.23 -0.50
C ASP A 105 -8.88 -5.44 -1.07
N MET A 106 -7.58 -5.33 -1.33
CA MET A 106 -6.74 -6.45 -1.81
C MET A 106 -6.66 -7.59 -0.81
N THR A 107 -6.56 -7.30 0.49
CA THR A 107 -6.54 -8.33 1.54
C THR A 107 -7.84 -9.11 1.56
N THR A 108 -8.99 -8.42 1.57
CA THR A 108 -10.31 -9.05 1.60
C THR A 108 -10.67 -9.74 0.29
N LEU A 109 -10.12 -9.30 -0.84
CA LEU A 109 -10.35 -9.92 -2.14
C LEU A 109 -9.55 -11.23 -2.32
N LEU A 110 -8.34 -11.29 -1.76
CA LEU A 110 -7.38 -12.37 -2.04
C LEU A 110 -7.17 -13.36 -0.89
N HIS A 111 -7.73 -13.11 0.30
CA HIS A 111 -7.63 -14.00 1.45
C HIS A 111 -9.01 -14.49 1.87
N ARG A 112 -9.09 -15.75 2.31
CA ARG A 112 -10.28 -16.27 2.98
C ARG A 112 -10.18 -16.00 4.47
N THR A 113 -11.25 -15.51 5.06
CA THR A 113 -11.36 -15.44 6.52
C THR A 113 -11.83 -16.82 7.03
N PRO A 114 -11.33 -17.29 8.19
CA PRO A 114 -11.71 -18.59 8.75
C PRO A 114 -13.23 -18.75 8.98
N ASP A 115 -13.89 -17.64 9.27
CA ASP A 115 -15.32 -17.59 9.62
C ASP A 115 -16.20 -17.10 8.45
N ALA A 116 -15.67 -17.07 7.21
CA ALA A 116 -16.43 -16.65 6.04
C ALA A 116 -17.66 -17.55 5.81
N THR A 117 -18.80 -16.93 5.56
CA THR A 117 -20.02 -17.60 5.13
C THR A 117 -19.97 -17.95 3.64
N PRO A 118 -20.75 -18.94 3.18
CA PRO A 118 -20.86 -19.25 1.74
C PRO A 118 -21.34 -18.05 0.89
N PHE A 119 -22.05 -17.10 1.48
CA PHE A 119 -22.47 -15.87 0.81
C PHE A 119 -21.29 -14.91 0.58
N GLU A 120 -20.43 -14.73 1.59
CA GLU A 120 -19.23 -13.88 1.49
C GLU A 120 -18.24 -14.44 0.47
N ASP A 121 -18.06 -15.76 0.42
CA ASP A 121 -17.24 -16.42 -0.61
C ASP A 121 -17.76 -16.14 -2.03
N ARG A 122 -19.09 -16.19 -2.22
CA ARG A 122 -19.71 -15.87 -3.52
C ARG A 122 -19.54 -14.39 -3.88
N LEU A 123 -19.62 -13.49 -2.91
CA LEU A 123 -19.38 -12.06 -3.12
C LEU A 123 -17.91 -11.80 -3.49
N GLN A 124 -16.95 -12.46 -2.83
CA GLN A 124 -15.53 -12.38 -3.17
C GLN A 124 -15.27 -12.81 -4.62
N LEU A 125 -15.82 -13.95 -5.04
CA LEU A 125 -15.70 -14.43 -6.41
C LEU A 125 -16.34 -13.47 -7.42
N ALA A 126 -17.54 -12.94 -7.14
CA ALA A 126 -18.19 -11.97 -8.00
C ALA A 126 -17.36 -10.68 -8.18
N ARG A 127 -16.65 -10.23 -7.13
CA ARG A 127 -15.71 -9.09 -7.23
C ARG A 127 -14.52 -9.42 -8.15
N LEU A 128 -13.93 -10.61 -8.02
CA LEU A 128 -12.84 -11.06 -8.90
C LEU A 128 -13.28 -11.15 -10.36
N GLU A 129 -14.44 -11.75 -10.62
CA GLU A 129 -15.03 -11.83 -11.96
C GLU A 129 -15.31 -10.44 -12.54
N ARG A 130 -15.78 -9.50 -11.71
CA ARG A 130 -16.01 -8.12 -12.14
C ARG A 130 -14.72 -7.43 -12.56
N ILE A 131 -13.63 -7.60 -11.81
CA ILE A 131 -12.31 -7.05 -12.15
C ILE A 131 -11.81 -7.66 -13.46
N ALA A 132 -11.91 -8.99 -13.61
CA ALA A 132 -11.43 -9.69 -14.81
C ALA A 132 -12.27 -9.43 -16.07
N GLY A 133 -13.54 -9.05 -15.91
CA GLY A 133 -14.50 -8.91 -17.02
C GLY A 133 -14.89 -7.48 -17.36
N ALA A 134 -14.40 -6.46 -16.65
CA ALA A 134 -14.83 -5.08 -16.83
C ALA A 134 -13.65 -4.10 -16.87
N PRO A 135 -13.40 -3.42 -18.01
CA PRO A 135 -12.28 -2.49 -18.14
C PRO A 135 -12.25 -1.39 -17.07
N SER A 136 -13.40 -0.87 -16.64
CA SER A 136 -13.43 0.16 -15.59
C SER A 136 -12.98 -0.35 -14.22
N ALA A 137 -13.26 -1.61 -13.89
CA ALA A 137 -12.82 -2.21 -12.64
C ALA A 137 -11.33 -2.60 -12.71
N GLU A 138 -10.86 -3.05 -13.88
CA GLU A 138 -9.44 -3.27 -14.15
C GLU A 138 -8.64 -1.97 -14.03
N THR A 139 -9.13 -0.87 -14.60
CA THR A 139 -8.50 0.45 -14.50
C THR A 139 -8.40 0.93 -13.05
N ASP A 140 -9.49 0.87 -12.27
CA ASP A 140 -9.45 1.25 -10.84
C ASP A 140 -8.42 0.43 -10.04
N LEU A 141 -8.37 -0.89 -10.30
CA LEU A 141 -7.34 -1.74 -9.68
C LEU A 141 -5.93 -1.31 -10.11
N ALA A 142 -5.71 -1.05 -11.39
CA ALA A 142 -4.41 -0.67 -11.94
C ALA A 142 -3.92 0.70 -11.41
N GLU A 143 -4.80 1.68 -11.31
CA GLU A 143 -4.52 2.99 -10.70
C GLU A 143 -4.20 2.83 -9.21
N GLY A 144 -5.02 2.07 -8.48
CA GLY A 144 -4.77 1.76 -7.08
C GLY A 144 -3.44 1.02 -6.87
N TYR A 145 -3.05 0.13 -7.79
CA TYR A 145 -1.82 -0.67 -7.70
C TYR A 145 -0.55 0.11 -8.07
N THR A 146 -0.61 0.95 -9.09
CA THR A 146 0.54 1.79 -9.52
C THR A 146 0.78 2.99 -8.60
N GLY A 147 -0.24 3.41 -7.85
CA GLY A 147 -0.11 4.40 -6.78
C GLY A 147 -0.70 5.76 -7.13
N PHE A 148 -1.03 6.53 -6.09
CA PHE A 148 -1.68 7.83 -6.20
C PHE A 148 -0.65 8.96 -6.35
N PRO A 149 -0.99 10.06 -7.05
CA PRO A 149 -0.13 11.23 -7.17
C PRO A 149 0.30 11.82 -5.82
N LEU A 150 1.43 12.55 -5.81
CA LEU A 150 2.02 13.20 -4.63
C LEU A 150 1.56 14.67 -4.46
N ASP A 151 0.47 15.03 -5.11
CA ASP A 151 0.03 16.41 -5.34
C ASP A 151 -0.76 16.98 -4.14
#